data_AF-A0A4V4HCZ7-F1
#
_entry.id   AF-A0A4V4HCZ7-F1
#
_cell.length_a   1.000
_cell.length_b   1.000
_cell.length_c   1.000
_cell.angle_alpha   90.00
_cell.angle_beta   90.00
_cell.angle_gamma   90.00
#
_symmetry.space_group_name_H-M   'P 1'
#
loop_
_entity.id
_entity.type
_entity.pdbx_description
1 polymer ?
#
loop_
_entity_poly.entity_id
_entity_poly.type
_entity_poly.pdbx_seq_one_letter_code
_entity_poly.pdbx_strand_id
1 'polypeptide(L)'
;LVYLVVGFKGKQGCRLNCNMPGRRREGDGRYYPVMLKPLNYTVDSCQHDDIKFADLKTFRANTSTKYYIHYLVSSANPTQYKQQRLETGLVKQSILTALPKRFDFPSMLTLDAMHWPTLNKGQLFTDLW
;
A
#
# COMPACT_ATOMS: atom_id res chain seq x y z
N LEU A 1 -10.12 -8.70 -8.74
CA LEU A 1 -8.72 -8.89 -9.19
C LEU A 1 -7.82 -8.64 -7.97
N VAL A 2 -6.79 -9.45 -7.73
CA VAL A 2 -5.93 -9.34 -6.54
C VAL A 2 -4.64 -8.63 -6.92
N TYR A 3 -4.23 -7.60 -6.19
CA TYR A 3 -3.06 -6.81 -6.57
C TYR A 3 -2.07 -6.69 -5.43
N LEU A 4 -0.81 -6.48 -5.79
CA LEU A 4 0.24 -6.18 -4.85
C LEU A 4 0.41 -4.66 -4.75
N VAL A 5 0.45 -4.17 -3.52
CA VAL A 5 0.64 -2.76 -3.18
C VAL A 5 2.07 -2.53 -2.69
N VAL A 6 2.55 -1.29 -2.80
CA VAL A 6 3.88 -0.88 -2.28
C VAL A 6 3.93 -0.98 -0.74
N GLY A 7 2.76 -0.97 -0.09
CA GLY A 7 2.62 -1.01 1.36
C GLY A 7 2.98 0.34 1.99
N PHE A 8 3.33 0.32 3.28
CA PHE A 8 3.52 1.54 4.08
C PHE A 8 4.67 2.46 3.62
N LYS A 9 5.58 1.95 2.78
CA LYS A 9 6.73 2.71 2.26
C LYS A 9 6.38 3.54 1.01
N GLY A 10 5.18 3.35 0.46
CA GLY A 10 4.69 4.08 -0.71
C GLY A 10 4.04 5.41 -0.33
N LYS A 11 3.71 6.22 -1.34
CA LYS A 11 3.08 7.54 -1.17
C LYS A 11 1.83 7.50 -0.29
N GLN A 12 1.10 6.38 -0.32
CA GLN A 12 -0.02 6.12 0.57
C GLN A 12 0.49 5.42 1.83
N GLY A 13 0.32 6.05 2.99
CA GLY A 13 0.92 5.59 4.24
C GLY A 13 0.32 4.30 4.80
N CYS A 14 -0.83 3.85 4.29
CA CYS A 14 -1.52 2.67 4.78
C CYS A 14 -1.17 1.42 3.97
N ARG A 15 -0.97 0.30 4.67
CA ARG A 15 -0.70 -0.99 4.04
C ARG A 15 -1.86 -1.51 3.18
N LEU A 16 -3.08 -1.07 3.46
CA LEU A 16 -4.29 -1.42 2.70
C LEU A 16 -4.56 -0.48 1.51
N ASN A 17 -3.61 0.38 1.15
CA ASN A 17 -3.78 1.37 0.09
C ASN A 17 -4.97 2.31 0.34
N CYS A 18 -5.19 2.69 1.61
CA CYS A 18 -6.12 3.78 1.88
C CYS A 18 -5.52 5.09 1.41
N ASN A 19 -6.35 6.04 1.00
CA ASN A 19 -5.90 7.31 0.41
C ASN A 19 -5.23 8.27 1.42
N MET A 20 -4.81 7.80 2.60
CA MET A 20 -4.08 8.61 3.56
C MET A 20 -2.68 8.91 3.01
N PRO A 21 -2.34 10.18 2.74
CA PRO A 21 -1.03 10.54 2.20
C PRO A 21 0.06 10.33 3.26
N GLY A 22 1.21 9.86 2.81
CA GLY A 22 2.44 9.79 3.58
C GLY A 22 3.35 10.98 3.31
N ARG A 23 4.36 11.14 4.17
CA ARG A 23 5.41 12.16 4.06
C ARG A 23 6.77 11.50 3.85
N ARG A 24 7.68 12.14 3.12
CA ARG A 24 9.05 11.64 2.91
C ARG A 24 10.09 12.67 3.32
N ARG A 25 11.33 12.24 3.55
CA ARG A 25 12.44 13.19 3.73
C ARG A 25 12.86 13.74 2.37
N GLU A 26 13.41 14.95 2.35
CA GLU A 26 14.00 15.51 1.14
C GLU A 26 15.15 14.59 0.66
N GLY A 27 15.22 14.35 -0.65
CA GLY A 27 16.17 13.39 -1.23
C GLY A 27 15.87 11.90 -0.99
N ASP A 28 14.93 11.55 -0.11
CA ASP A 28 14.53 10.16 0.14
C ASP A 28 13.34 9.76 -0.75
N GLY A 29 13.37 8.53 -1.26
CA GLY A 29 12.27 7.91 -2.01
C GLY A 29 11.24 7.20 -1.13
N ARG A 30 11.51 7.06 0.17
CA ARG A 30 10.62 6.35 1.12
C ARG A 30 9.64 7.30 1.77
N TYR A 31 8.38 6.92 1.75
CA TYR A 31 7.31 7.61 2.46
C TYR A 31 7.05 6.95 3.82
N TYR A 32 6.62 7.76 4.76
CA TYR A 32 6.31 7.41 6.13
C TYR A 32 4.89 7.87 6.45
N PRO A 33 4.10 7.07 7.20
CA PRO A 33 2.74 7.42 7.60
C PRO A 33 2.72 8.41 8.77
N VAL A 34 3.35 9.58 8.60
CA VAL A 34 3.41 10.61 9.64
C VAL A 34 2.20 11.54 9.48
N MET A 35 1.34 11.55 10.50
CA MET A 35 0.12 12.36 10.50
C MET A 35 0.41 13.85 10.72
N LEU A 36 1.38 14.18 11.56
CA LEU A 36 1.79 15.55 11.85
C LEU A 36 2.80 16.06 10.81
N LYS A 37 2.65 17.31 10.39
CA LYS A 37 3.58 18.02 9.53
C LYS A 37 4.77 18.48 10.37
N PRO A 38 6.01 18.07 10.02
CA PRO A 38 7.18 18.59 10.72
C PRO A 38 7.29 20.11 10.55
N LEU A 39 7.94 20.77 11.52
CA LEU A 39 8.24 22.20 11.43
C LEU A 39 9.17 22.48 10.24
N ASN A 40 8.95 23.60 9.54
CA ASN A 40 9.72 24.01 8.36
C ASN A 40 9.82 22.95 7.25
N TYR A 41 8.76 22.15 7.08
CA TYR A 41 8.73 21.07 6.09
C TYR A 41 8.18 21.54 4.73
N THR A 42 9.06 21.60 3.73
CA THR A 42 8.78 22.12 2.38
C THR A 42 8.95 21.08 1.26
N VAL A 43 8.91 19.79 1.58
CA VAL A 43 9.08 18.73 0.57
C VAL A 43 7.90 18.69 -0.40
N ASP A 44 8.20 18.88 -1.69
CA ASP A 44 7.23 18.83 -2.77
C ASP A 44 6.43 17.52 -2.77
N SER A 45 5.13 17.62 -3.08
CA SER A 45 4.12 16.54 -3.03
C SER A 45 3.76 16.00 -1.63
N CYS A 46 4.38 16.51 -0.56
CA CYS A 46 4.12 16.08 0.82
C CYS A 46 3.65 17.23 1.74
N GLN A 47 3.27 18.39 1.20
CA GLN A 47 2.98 19.60 1.98
C GLN A 47 1.59 19.65 2.64
N HIS A 48 0.81 18.57 2.57
CA HIS A 48 -0.52 18.49 3.18
C HIS A 48 -0.50 18.82 4.68
N ASP A 49 -1.63 19.31 5.20
CA ASP A 49 -1.78 19.65 6.62
C ASP A 49 -1.79 18.40 7.51
N ASP A 50 -1.87 18.64 8.82
CA ASP A 50 -1.97 17.60 9.83
C ASP A 50 -3.21 16.73 9.61
N ILE A 51 -3.01 15.42 9.69
CA ILE A 51 -4.08 14.45 9.60
C ILE A 51 -4.56 14.13 11.02
N LYS A 52 -5.83 14.38 11.31
CA LYS A 52 -6.43 14.00 12.58
C LYS A 52 -6.89 12.55 12.53
N PHE A 53 -6.99 11.93 13.70
CA PHE A 53 -7.48 10.56 13.80
C PHE A 53 -8.91 10.38 13.22
N ALA A 54 -9.75 11.43 13.34
CA ALA A 54 -11.10 11.43 12.78
C ALA A 54 -11.09 11.30 11.24
N ASP A 55 -10.10 11.88 10.57
CA ASP A 55 -9.98 11.89 9.11
C ASP A 55 -9.65 10.49 8.56
N LEU A 56 -9.08 9.61 9.39
CA LEU A 56 -8.74 8.23 9.00
C LEU A 56 -9.98 7.45 8.57
N LYS A 57 -11.14 7.70 9.19
CA LYS A 57 -12.41 7.07 8.77
C LYS A 57 -12.77 7.50 7.36
N THR A 58 -12.63 8.78 7.06
CA THR A 58 -12.86 9.35 5.73
C THR A 58 -11.89 8.78 4.69
N PHE A 59 -10.59 8.69 5.00
CA PHE A 59 -9.61 8.08 4.09
C PHE A 59 -9.89 6.61 3.82
N ARG A 60 -10.35 5.85 4.82
CA ARG A 60 -10.75 4.44 4.67
C ARG A 60 -12.03 4.29 3.87
N ALA A 61 -13.07 5.09 4.15
CA ALA A 61 -14.32 5.07 3.41
C ALA A 61 -14.12 5.47 1.94
N ASN A 62 -13.28 6.48 1.71
CA ASN A 62 -12.88 6.91 0.37
C ASN A 62 -11.82 6.02 -0.26
N THR A 63 -11.43 4.90 0.39
CA THR A 63 -10.69 3.84 -0.26
C THR A 63 -11.66 3.14 -1.21
N SER A 64 -12.04 3.84 -2.27
CA SER A 64 -12.60 3.24 -3.46
C SER A 64 -11.71 2.06 -3.79
N THR A 65 -12.33 0.94 -4.13
CA THR A 65 -11.73 -0.25 -4.73
C THR A 65 -11.08 0.20 -6.04
N LYS A 66 -9.98 0.94 -5.95
CA LYS A 66 -9.34 1.66 -7.05
C LYS A 66 -8.71 0.62 -7.93
N TYR A 67 -9.51 0.11 -8.86
CA TYR A 67 -9.08 -0.76 -9.94
C TYR A 67 -8.31 0.07 -10.99
N TYR A 68 -7.29 0.79 -10.53
CA TYR A 68 -6.41 1.61 -11.36
C TYR A 68 -5.31 0.79 -12.03
N ILE A 69 -5.39 -0.53 -12.02
CA ILE A 69 -4.42 -1.33 -12.76
C ILE A 69 -4.47 -1.05 -14.25
N HIS A 70 -5.62 -0.67 -14.79
CA HIS A 70 -5.73 -0.28 -16.20
C HIS A 70 -4.83 0.90 -16.54
N TYR A 71 -4.63 1.85 -15.62
CA TYR A 71 -3.66 2.92 -15.81
C TYR A 71 -2.24 2.33 -15.90
N LEU A 72 -1.84 1.49 -14.94
CA LEU A 72 -0.51 0.88 -14.95
C LEU A 72 -0.25 0.05 -16.21
N VAL A 73 -1.25 -0.70 -16.68
CA VAL A 73 -1.17 -1.52 -17.89
C VAL A 73 -1.17 -0.66 -19.15
N SER A 74 -1.86 0.48 -19.16
CA SER A 74 -1.88 1.42 -20.29
C SER A 74 -0.69 2.39 -20.34
N SER A 75 0.25 2.28 -19.42
CA SER A 75 1.46 3.11 -19.39
C SER A 75 2.32 2.86 -20.64
N ALA A 76 2.51 3.90 -21.47
CA ALA A 76 3.22 3.79 -22.74
C ALA A 76 4.75 3.72 -22.57
N ASN A 77 5.28 4.20 -21.44
CA ASN A 77 6.72 4.22 -21.19
C ASN A 77 7.06 3.96 -19.70
N PRO A 78 8.30 3.57 -19.39
CA PRO A 78 8.72 3.26 -18.02
C PRO A 78 8.59 4.45 -17.04
N THR A 79 8.71 5.68 -17.53
CA THR A 79 8.60 6.89 -16.71
C THR A 79 7.16 7.10 -16.25
N GLN A 80 6.20 6.97 -17.16
CA GLN A 80 4.78 7.05 -16.88
C GLN A 80 4.34 5.92 -15.94
N TYR A 81 4.85 4.70 -16.16
CA TYR A 81 4.61 3.58 -15.25
C TYR A 81 5.08 3.89 -13.83
N LYS A 82 6.30 4.45 -13.67
CA LYS A 82 6.83 4.83 -12.34
C LYS A 82 5.97 5.91 -11.66
N GLN A 83 5.54 6.92 -12.41
CA GLN A 83 4.68 7.98 -11.88
C GLN A 83 3.33 7.42 -11.43
N GLN A 84 2.67 6.63 -12.27
CA GLN A 84 1.39 6.03 -11.91
C GLN A 84 1.50 5.02 -10.77
N ARG A 85 2.58 4.25 -10.69
CA ARG A 85 2.88 3.36 -9.56
C ARG A 85 3.05 4.14 -8.26
N LEU A 86 3.71 5.30 -8.32
CA LEU A 86 3.86 6.18 -7.17
C LEU A 86 2.51 6.74 -6.69
N GLU A 87 1.67 7.23 -7.60
CA GLU A 87 0.37 7.81 -7.28
C GLU A 87 -0.65 6.78 -6.77
N THR A 88 -0.70 5.63 -7.42
CA THR A 88 -1.70 4.58 -7.12
C THR A 88 -1.28 3.69 -5.96
N GLY A 89 0.01 3.59 -5.66
CA GLY A 89 0.56 2.64 -4.69
C GLY A 89 0.49 1.18 -5.17
N LEU A 90 0.08 0.93 -6.41
CA LEU A 90 -0.06 -0.40 -7.00
C LEU A 90 1.25 -0.81 -7.70
N VAL A 91 1.68 -2.07 -7.52
CA VAL A 91 2.91 -2.59 -8.12
C VAL A 91 2.59 -3.44 -9.35
N LYS A 92 1.89 -4.56 -9.13
CA LYS A 92 1.59 -5.54 -10.17
C LYS A 92 0.37 -6.36 -9.80
N GLN A 93 -0.21 -7.02 -10.79
CA GLN A 93 -1.22 -8.04 -10.58
C GLN A 93 -0.63 -9.21 -9.78
N SER A 94 -1.36 -9.63 -8.75
CA SER A 94 -0.99 -10.83 -7.99
C SER A 94 -1.31 -12.06 -8.84
N ILE A 95 -0.46 -13.09 -8.74
CA ILE A 95 -0.67 -14.39 -9.39
C ILE A 95 -1.99 -15.03 -8.96
N LEU A 96 -2.45 -14.73 -7.73
CA LEU A 96 -3.75 -15.18 -7.21
C LEU A 96 -4.94 -14.66 -8.03
N THR A 97 -4.72 -13.67 -8.90
CA THR A 97 -5.76 -13.17 -9.81
C THR A 97 -6.12 -14.15 -10.91
N ALA A 98 -5.21 -15.07 -11.26
CA ALA A 98 -5.46 -16.10 -12.26
C ALA A 98 -6.26 -17.29 -11.71
N LEU A 99 -6.54 -17.33 -10.39
CA LEU A 99 -7.29 -18.42 -9.78
C LEU A 99 -8.80 -18.31 -10.11
N PRO A 100 -9.44 -19.39 -10.59
CA PRO A 100 -10.84 -19.38 -11.02
C PRO A 100 -11.82 -19.26 -9.84
N LYS A 101 -11.43 -19.71 -8.65
CA LYS A 101 -12.16 -19.51 -7.39
C LYS A 101 -11.34 -18.65 -6.46
N ARG A 102 -11.94 -17.59 -5.95
CA ARG A 102 -11.37 -16.76 -4.89
C ARG A 102 -11.82 -17.35 -3.57
N PHE A 103 -10.89 -17.52 -2.64
CA PHE A 103 -11.26 -17.76 -1.26
C PHE A 103 -11.83 -16.44 -0.70
N ASP A 104 -12.95 -16.50 0.01
CA ASP A 104 -13.51 -15.35 0.75
C ASP A 104 -12.60 -14.89 1.91
N PHE A 105 -11.51 -15.64 2.13
CA PHE A 105 -10.41 -15.34 3.02
C PHE A 105 -9.87 -13.92 2.78
N PRO A 106 -9.57 -13.15 3.84
CA PRO A 106 -9.59 -11.71 3.72
C PRO A 106 -8.61 -11.24 2.66
N SER A 107 -9.03 -10.24 1.89
CA SER A 107 -8.24 -9.45 0.94
C SER A 107 -6.87 -8.97 1.48
N MET A 108 -6.65 -9.15 2.78
CA MET A 108 -5.43 -9.03 3.57
C MET A 108 -4.36 -10.12 3.32
N LEU A 109 -4.58 -11.18 2.53
CA LEU A 109 -3.48 -12.12 2.17
C LEU A 109 -2.29 -11.42 1.50
N THR A 110 -2.50 -10.21 0.96
CA THR A 110 -1.46 -9.35 0.39
C THR A 110 -0.74 -8.47 1.42
N LEU A 111 -1.28 -8.35 2.65
CA LEU A 111 -0.67 -7.70 3.80
C LEU A 111 0.26 -8.67 4.53
N ASP A 112 1.42 -8.97 3.94
CA ASP A 112 2.57 -9.51 4.68
C ASP A 112 2.34 -10.80 5.51
N ALA A 113 1.24 -11.53 5.27
CA ALA A 113 1.05 -12.88 5.79
C ALA A 113 1.91 -13.90 5.03
N MET A 114 2.85 -13.45 4.20
CA MET A 114 3.84 -14.31 3.54
C MET A 114 5.03 -14.63 4.45
N HIS A 115 5.21 -13.90 5.56
CA HIS A 115 6.28 -14.18 6.53
C HIS A 115 5.76 -14.80 7.84
N TRP A 116 4.52 -14.50 8.26
CA TRP A 116 4.01 -14.92 9.57
C TRP A 116 3.59 -16.41 9.67
N PRO A 117 2.83 -16.99 8.71
CA PRO A 117 2.40 -18.38 8.79
C PRO A 117 3.44 -19.40 8.30
N THR A 118 4.42 -18.98 7.49
CA THR A 118 5.28 -19.85 6.67
C THR A 118 6.66 -20.10 7.26
N LEU A 119 7.18 -19.23 8.12
CA LEU A 119 8.55 -19.39 8.65
C LEU A 119 8.62 -20.06 10.02
N ASN A 120 7.62 -19.90 10.90
CA ASN A 120 7.73 -20.38 12.29
C ASN A 120 6.60 -21.30 12.78
N LYS A 121 5.54 -21.57 12.00
CA LYS A 121 4.45 -22.43 12.49
C LYS A 121 4.78 -23.92 12.47
N GLY A 122 5.55 -24.39 11.49
CA GLY A 122 5.98 -25.80 11.46
C GLY A 122 6.75 -26.19 12.73
N GLN A 123 7.65 -25.30 13.17
CA GLN A 123 8.40 -25.47 14.41
C GLN A 123 7.53 -25.26 15.67
N LEU A 124 6.69 -24.21 15.68
CA LEU A 124 5.79 -23.96 16.81
C LEU A 124 4.80 -25.12 17.07
N PHE A 125 4.30 -25.80 16.03
CA PHE A 125 3.39 -26.94 16.20
C PHE A 125 4.10 -28.26 16.51
N THR A 126 5.39 -28.37 16.19
CA THR A 126 6.19 -29.57 16.54
C THR A 126 6.73 -29.49 17.96
N ASP A 127 7.04 -28.29 18.47
CA ASP A 127 7.47 -28.09 19.87
C ASP A 127 6.30 -28.12 20.89
N LEU A 128 5.05 -28.15 20.42
CA LEU A 128 3.82 -28.19 21.24
C LEU A 128 3.23 -29.61 21.40
N TRP A 129 3.87 -30.61 20.80
CA TRP A 129 3.51 -32.03 20.86
C TRP A 129 4.69 -32.83 21.41
#